data_AF-A0A178USM4-F1
#
_entry.id   AF-A0A178USM4-F1
#
_cell.length_a   1.000
_cell.length_b   1.000
_cell.length_c   1.000
_cell.angle_alpha   90.00
_cell.angle_beta   90.00
_cell.angle_gamma   90.00
#
_symmetry.space_group_name_H-M   'P 1'
#
loop_
_entity.id
_entity.type
_entity.pdbx_description
1 polymer ?
#
loop_
_entity_poly.entity_id
_entity_poly.type
_entity_poly.pdbx_seq_one_letter_code
_entity_poly.pdbx_strand_id
1 'polypeptide(L)'
;MRLWIVSVLVLTHLVLGALCWGKDGHYTVCKLAEGFFEDDTIAAVKKLLPESVDGGGLADFCSWPDEIKKLSQWQWTSTLHYVNTPEYRCNYEYCRDCHDTHKHKDWCVTGAIFNYTNQLMSASENSQNIVHYNLTEALLFLSHYMGDVHQPLHTAFLGDLGGNTIIVNWYHNKSNLHHVWDNMIIDSALETYYNSSLPHMIQALQAKLKNGWSNDVPSWKSCHFHQKACPNLYASESIDLACKYAYRNATPGTTLGDEYFLSRLPVVEKRLAQGGIRLAATLNRIFSAKPKLAGL
;
A
#
# COMPACT_ATOMS: atom_id res chain seq x y z
N MET A 1 -8.93 -55.38 25.82
CA MET A 1 -8.38 -54.60 24.67
C MET A 1 -8.71 -53.14 24.90
N ARG A 2 -7.72 -52.29 25.25
CA ARG A 2 -7.91 -50.85 25.48
C ARG A 2 -7.89 -50.13 24.12
N LEU A 3 -9.00 -49.49 23.75
CA LEU A 3 -9.06 -48.57 22.62
C LEU A 3 -8.38 -47.26 23.00
N TRP A 4 -7.30 -46.92 22.30
CA TRP A 4 -6.67 -45.60 22.36
C TRP A 4 -7.33 -44.72 21.29
N ILE A 5 -8.14 -43.75 21.73
CA ILE A 5 -8.61 -42.66 20.87
C ILE A 5 -7.48 -41.64 20.84
N VAL A 6 -6.75 -41.59 19.72
CA VAL A 6 -5.76 -40.53 19.47
C VAL A 6 -6.53 -39.31 18.99
N SER A 7 -6.74 -38.34 19.88
CA SER A 7 -7.23 -37.01 19.50
C SER A 7 -6.14 -36.30 18.71
N VAL A 8 -6.34 -36.18 17.40
CA VAL A 8 -5.53 -35.31 16.55
C VAL A 8 -6.01 -33.88 16.76
N LEU A 9 -5.30 -33.14 17.62
CA LEU A 9 -5.41 -31.69 17.72
C LEU A 9 -4.79 -31.08 16.46
N VAL A 10 -5.64 -30.78 15.47
CA VAL A 10 -5.26 -29.94 14.34
C VAL A 10 -5.18 -28.51 14.85
N LEU A 11 -3.96 -28.11 15.23
CA LEU A 11 -3.66 -26.74 15.62
C LEU A 11 -3.58 -25.91 14.33
N THR A 12 -4.73 -25.39 13.87
CA THR A 12 -4.76 -24.39 12.80
C THR A 12 -4.04 -23.14 13.31
N HIS A 13 -2.78 -22.99 12.93
CA HIS A 13 -2.13 -21.69 12.99
C HIS A 13 -2.91 -20.78 12.04
N LEU A 14 -3.80 -19.96 12.59
CA LEU A 14 -4.21 -18.73 11.95
C LEU A 14 -2.93 -17.91 11.80
N VAL A 15 -2.28 -18.08 10.65
CA VAL A 15 -1.39 -17.06 10.14
C VAL A 15 -2.29 -15.85 9.98
N LEU A 16 -2.24 -14.94 10.97
CA LEU A 16 -2.69 -13.57 10.78
C LEU A 16 -1.80 -13.03 9.68
N GLY A 17 -2.22 -13.26 8.43
CA GLY A 17 -1.61 -12.62 7.28
C GLY A 17 -1.71 -11.13 7.56
N ALA A 18 -0.56 -10.47 7.57
CA ALA A 18 -0.48 -9.04 7.52
C ALA A 18 -1.49 -8.50 6.52
N LEU A 19 -2.43 -7.71 7.03
CA LEU A 19 -3.07 -6.69 6.21
C LEU A 19 -1.98 -5.69 5.88
N CYS A 20 -2.14 -4.97 4.78
CA CYS A 20 -1.19 -3.92 4.49
C CYS A 20 -1.47 -2.71 5.37
N TRP A 21 -1.29 -1.47 4.92
CA TRP A 21 -1.96 -0.38 5.62
C TRP A 21 -3.36 -0.83 6.03
N GLY A 22 -3.76 -0.58 7.27
CA GLY A 22 -5.10 -0.93 7.69
C GLY A 22 -6.14 -0.29 6.77
N LYS A 23 -7.40 -0.71 6.90
CA LYS A 23 -8.52 -0.14 6.14
C LYS A 23 -8.48 1.39 6.06
N ASP A 24 -8.20 2.05 7.18
CA ASP A 24 -8.13 3.51 7.28
C ASP A 24 -6.92 4.11 6.53
N GLY A 25 -5.78 3.42 6.51
CA GLY A 25 -4.61 3.84 5.74
C GLY A 25 -4.85 3.75 4.23
N HIS A 26 -5.43 2.64 3.75
CA HIS A 26 -5.82 2.51 2.34
C HIS A 26 -6.89 3.51 1.92
N TYR A 27 -7.91 3.68 2.75
CA TYR A 27 -8.95 4.68 2.53
C TYR A 27 -8.32 6.08 2.43
N THR A 28 -7.41 6.42 3.35
CA THR A 28 -6.70 7.71 3.34
C THR A 28 -5.90 7.91 2.06
N VAL A 29 -5.08 6.93 1.65
CA VAL A 29 -4.27 7.00 0.41
C VAL A 29 -5.17 7.29 -0.79
N CYS A 30 -6.26 6.53 -0.95
CA CYS A 30 -7.16 6.69 -2.08
C CYS A 30 -8.00 7.95 -2.03
N LYS A 31 -8.45 8.37 -0.84
CA LYS A 31 -9.20 9.62 -0.67
C LYS A 31 -8.33 10.84 -0.94
N LEU A 32 -7.05 10.78 -0.56
CA LEU A 32 -6.08 11.78 -0.95
C LEU A 32 -5.89 11.79 -2.47
N ALA A 33 -5.74 10.62 -3.12
CA ALA A 33 -5.61 10.54 -4.57
C ALA A 33 -6.81 11.16 -5.32
N GLU A 34 -8.04 10.85 -4.90
CA GLU A 34 -9.27 11.42 -5.48
C GLU A 34 -9.25 12.96 -5.52
N GLY A 35 -8.69 13.59 -4.48
CA GLY A 35 -8.58 15.06 -4.41
C GLY A 35 -7.59 15.68 -5.40
N PHE A 36 -6.82 14.88 -6.14
CA PHE A 36 -5.83 15.31 -7.12
C PHE A 36 -6.04 14.69 -8.52
N PHE A 37 -7.16 13.99 -8.74
CA PHE A 37 -7.51 13.50 -10.07
C PHE A 37 -7.82 14.66 -11.02
N GLU A 38 -7.39 14.50 -12.27
CA GLU A 38 -7.83 15.34 -13.39
C GLU A 38 -9.19 14.86 -13.91
N ASP A 39 -9.93 15.71 -14.64
CA ASP A 39 -11.31 15.43 -15.07
C ASP A 39 -11.43 14.11 -15.87
N ASP A 40 -10.49 13.84 -16.77
CA ASP A 40 -10.44 12.58 -17.53
C ASP A 40 -10.25 11.36 -16.61
N THR A 41 -9.44 11.52 -15.56
CA THR A 41 -9.21 10.46 -14.57
C THR A 41 -10.45 10.23 -13.72
N ILE A 42 -11.15 11.29 -13.32
CA ILE A 42 -12.43 11.19 -12.62
C ILE A 42 -13.44 10.41 -13.48
N ALA A 43 -13.54 10.75 -14.77
CA ALA A 43 -14.46 10.07 -15.69
C ALA A 43 -14.09 8.59 -15.89
N ALA A 44 -12.81 8.29 -16.10
CA ALA A 44 -12.33 6.93 -16.28
C ALA A 44 -12.53 6.06 -15.02
N VAL A 45 -12.17 6.57 -13.84
CA VAL A 45 -12.36 5.89 -12.56
C VAL A 45 -13.85 5.61 -12.31
N LYS A 46 -14.73 6.61 -12.50
CA LYS A 46 -16.19 6.42 -12.35
C LYS A 46 -16.74 5.35 -13.27
N LYS A 47 -16.25 5.25 -14.52
CA LYS A 47 -16.66 4.23 -15.48
C LYS A 47 -16.21 2.81 -15.08
N LEU A 48 -15.07 2.70 -14.40
CA LEU A 48 -14.50 1.42 -13.99
C LEU A 48 -15.06 0.92 -12.65
N LEU A 49 -15.52 1.81 -11.77
CA LEU A 49 -16.11 1.42 -10.50
C LEU A 49 -17.51 0.82 -10.69
N PRO A 50 -17.93 -0.15 -9.86
CA PRO A 50 -19.27 -0.73 -9.92
C PRO A 50 -20.36 0.33 -9.73
N GLU A 51 -21.51 0.19 -10.41
CA GLU A 51 -22.66 1.12 -10.29
C GLU A 51 -23.33 1.07 -8.90
N SER A 52 -23.09 0.03 -8.10
CA SER A 52 -23.74 -0.23 -6.80
C SER A 52 -23.34 0.75 -5.68
N VAL A 53 -22.81 1.91 -6.03
CA VAL A 53 -22.21 2.86 -5.09
C VAL A 53 -22.89 4.19 -5.28
N ASP A 54 -23.99 4.35 -4.56
CA ASP A 54 -24.74 5.60 -4.52
C ASP A 54 -23.90 6.64 -3.74
N GLY A 55 -23.03 7.37 -4.46
CA GLY A 55 -22.22 8.47 -3.92
C GLY A 55 -20.81 8.13 -3.41
N GLY A 56 -20.35 6.88 -3.50
CA GLY A 56 -19.01 6.47 -3.06
C GLY A 56 -17.93 6.57 -4.15
N GLY A 57 -16.67 6.61 -3.72
CA GLY A 57 -15.48 6.79 -4.56
C GLY A 57 -14.57 5.56 -4.62
N LEU A 58 -13.41 5.70 -5.28
CA LEU A 58 -12.35 4.70 -5.28
C LEU A 58 -11.92 4.31 -3.86
N ALA A 59 -11.91 5.27 -2.93
CA ALA A 59 -11.49 5.06 -1.55
C ALA A 59 -12.29 3.97 -0.82
N ASP A 60 -13.57 3.77 -1.17
CA ASP A 60 -14.43 2.76 -0.55
C ASP A 60 -14.02 1.33 -0.92
N PHE A 61 -13.25 1.16 -2.00
CA PHE A 61 -12.80 -0.13 -2.50
C PHE A 61 -11.32 -0.40 -2.30
N CYS A 62 -10.56 0.55 -1.76
CA CYS A 62 -9.11 0.41 -1.67
C CYS A 62 -8.64 -0.65 -0.67
N SER A 63 -9.53 -1.22 0.14
CA SER A 63 -9.23 -2.40 0.98
C SER A 63 -9.65 -3.73 0.34
N TRP A 64 -10.30 -3.72 -0.83
CA TRP A 64 -10.81 -4.93 -1.48
C TRP A 64 -9.74 -6.00 -1.73
N PRO A 65 -8.50 -5.68 -2.18
CA PRO A 65 -7.46 -6.70 -2.35
C PRO A 65 -7.10 -7.46 -1.06
N ASP A 66 -7.16 -6.81 0.09
CA ASP A 66 -6.94 -7.42 1.41
C ASP A 66 -8.08 -8.35 1.84
N GLU A 67 -9.29 -8.09 1.35
CA GLU A 67 -10.46 -8.93 1.58
C GLU A 67 -10.40 -10.18 0.71
N ILE A 68 -10.13 -10.00 -0.59
CA ILE A 68 -10.16 -11.12 -1.54
C ILE A 68 -8.98 -12.06 -1.42
N LYS A 69 -7.79 -11.62 -1.00
CA LYS A 69 -6.60 -12.50 -0.85
C LYS A 69 -6.83 -13.68 0.12
N LYS A 70 -7.84 -13.56 1.00
CA LYS A 70 -8.26 -14.60 1.95
C LYS A 70 -9.07 -15.73 1.30
N LEU A 71 -9.61 -15.51 0.10
CA LEU A 71 -10.38 -16.48 -0.67
C LEU A 71 -9.43 -17.39 -1.46
N SER A 72 -9.71 -18.70 -1.50
CA SER A 72 -8.80 -19.70 -2.08
C SER A 72 -8.40 -19.41 -3.52
N GLN A 73 -9.33 -18.94 -4.36
CA GLN A 73 -9.09 -18.60 -5.76
C GLN A 73 -8.22 -17.34 -5.96
N TRP A 74 -8.03 -16.54 -4.91
CA TRP A 74 -7.27 -15.28 -4.93
C TRP A 74 -6.00 -15.35 -4.07
N GLN A 75 -5.70 -16.48 -3.42
CA GLN A 75 -4.53 -16.60 -2.54
C GLN A 75 -3.21 -16.21 -3.23
N TRP A 76 -3.12 -16.41 -4.54
CA TRP A 76 -1.98 -16.03 -5.36
C TRP A 76 -1.64 -14.53 -5.29
N THR A 77 -2.62 -13.66 -4.97
CA THR A 77 -2.38 -12.21 -4.83
C THR A 77 -1.65 -11.86 -3.54
N SER A 78 -1.61 -12.75 -2.53
CA SER A 78 -1.07 -12.44 -1.21
C SER A 78 0.39 -11.98 -1.24
N THR A 79 1.22 -12.56 -2.11
CA THR A 79 2.63 -12.17 -2.27
C THR A 79 2.81 -10.83 -2.99
N LEU A 80 1.76 -10.33 -3.66
CA LEU A 80 1.78 -9.06 -4.37
C LEU A 80 1.62 -7.85 -3.46
N HIS A 81 1.37 -8.07 -2.17
CA HIS A 81 1.19 -7.00 -1.19
C HIS A 81 2.51 -6.46 -0.61
N TYR A 82 3.64 -7.15 -0.82
CA TYR A 82 4.92 -6.77 -0.21
C TYR A 82 6.12 -7.11 -1.10
N VAL A 83 7.30 -6.71 -0.62
CA VAL A 83 8.61 -7.12 -1.10
C VAL A 83 9.46 -7.53 0.10
N ASN A 84 10.12 -8.68 -0.01
CA ASN A 84 11.10 -9.11 0.96
C ASN A 84 12.52 -8.73 0.51
N THR A 85 13.24 -8.05 1.39
CA THR A 85 14.64 -7.68 1.22
C THR A 85 15.54 -8.52 2.13
N PRO A 86 16.83 -8.70 1.80
CA PRO A 86 17.78 -9.37 2.67
C PRO A 86 18.00 -8.62 3.97
N GLU A 87 18.23 -9.39 5.04
CA GLU A 87 18.51 -8.90 6.39
C GLU A 87 19.55 -7.79 6.41
N TYR A 88 19.25 -6.72 7.14
CA TYR A 88 20.15 -5.61 7.45
C TYR A 88 20.74 -4.86 6.25
N ARG A 89 20.29 -5.16 5.02
CA ARG A 89 20.83 -4.52 3.80
C ARG A 89 20.30 -3.11 3.59
N CYS A 90 19.11 -2.83 4.12
CA CYS A 90 18.44 -1.52 4.07
C CYS A 90 18.39 -0.91 2.66
N ASN A 91 18.25 -1.76 1.64
CA ASN A 91 18.12 -1.35 0.26
C ASN A 91 17.23 -2.31 -0.52
N TYR A 92 16.77 -1.83 -1.67
CA TYR A 92 15.89 -2.57 -2.56
C TYR A 92 16.48 -2.60 -3.97
N GLU A 93 16.50 -3.78 -4.59
CA GLU A 93 16.86 -3.98 -5.99
C GLU A 93 15.85 -4.92 -6.66
N TYR A 94 15.14 -4.43 -7.68
CA TYR A 94 14.04 -5.17 -8.32
C TYR A 94 14.42 -6.60 -8.73
N CYS A 95 15.53 -6.78 -9.46
CA CYS A 95 15.93 -8.09 -9.98
C CYS A 95 16.25 -9.12 -8.88
N ARG A 96 16.70 -8.63 -7.72
CA ARG A 96 17.09 -9.44 -6.57
C ARG A 96 15.90 -9.74 -5.67
N ASP A 97 15.06 -8.74 -5.40
CA ASP A 97 14.09 -8.77 -4.31
C ASP A 97 12.64 -8.98 -4.79
N CYS A 98 12.29 -8.63 -6.05
CA CYS A 98 10.93 -8.78 -6.56
C CYS A 98 10.66 -10.21 -7.07
N HIS A 99 10.38 -11.11 -6.13
CA HIS A 99 9.95 -12.47 -6.41
C HIS A 99 9.13 -13.05 -5.25
N ASP A 100 8.35 -14.10 -5.50
CA ASP A 100 7.70 -14.87 -4.43
C ASP A 100 8.67 -15.83 -3.72
N THR A 101 8.17 -16.64 -2.79
CA THR A 101 8.98 -17.65 -2.09
C THR A 101 9.53 -18.75 -3.01
N HIS A 102 8.93 -18.97 -4.17
CA HIS A 102 9.36 -19.92 -5.20
C HIS A 102 10.28 -19.30 -6.27
N LYS A 103 10.67 -18.03 -6.09
CA LYS A 103 11.53 -17.26 -7.01
C LYS A 103 10.90 -16.95 -8.37
N HIS A 104 9.57 -17.01 -8.49
CA HIS A 104 8.88 -16.45 -9.65
C HIS A 104 9.12 -14.94 -9.69
N LYS A 105 9.75 -14.44 -10.76
CA LYS A 105 10.08 -13.02 -10.92
C LYS A 105 8.81 -12.18 -11.08
N ASP A 106 8.87 -10.94 -10.60
CA ASP A 106 7.78 -9.95 -10.67
C ASP A 106 6.61 -10.23 -9.70
N TRP A 107 6.66 -11.30 -8.91
CA TRP A 107 5.65 -11.65 -7.90
C TRP A 107 5.90 -10.91 -6.58
N CYS A 108 5.75 -9.60 -6.62
CA CYS A 108 5.88 -8.71 -5.48
C CYS A 108 5.08 -7.41 -5.71
N VAL A 109 4.99 -6.53 -4.71
CA VAL A 109 4.21 -5.27 -4.84
C VAL A 109 4.68 -4.35 -5.95
N THR A 110 5.98 -4.25 -6.21
CA THR A 110 6.48 -3.38 -7.29
C THR A 110 6.18 -3.96 -8.67
N GLY A 111 6.30 -5.28 -8.84
CA GLY A 111 5.89 -5.99 -10.05
C GLY A 111 4.39 -5.91 -10.29
N ALA A 112 3.58 -6.01 -9.23
CA ALA A 112 2.13 -5.83 -9.29
C ALA A 112 1.75 -4.41 -9.75
N ILE A 113 2.41 -3.37 -9.20
CA ILE A 113 2.18 -1.99 -9.64
C ILE A 113 2.50 -1.83 -11.13
N PHE A 114 3.63 -2.37 -11.61
CA PHE A 114 3.94 -2.34 -13.05
C PHE A 114 2.88 -3.07 -13.87
N ASN A 115 2.48 -4.28 -13.45
CA ASN A 115 1.49 -5.09 -14.14
C ASN A 115 0.14 -4.37 -14.28
N TYR A 116 -0.47 -3.94 -13.17
CA TYR A 116 -1.78 -3.32 -13.19
C TYR A 116 -1.77 -1.92 -13.81
N THR A 117 -0.64 -1.21 -13.75
CA THR A 117 -0.43 0.01 -14.55
C THR A 117 -0.53 -0.29 -16.05
N ASN A 118 0.17 -1.33 -16.53
CA ASN A 118 0.16 -1.72 -17.95
C ASN A 118 -1.23 -2.22 -18.40
N GLN A 119 -1.95 -2.95 -17.54
CA GLN A 119 -3.32 -3.39 -17.84
C GLN A 119 -4.26 -2.19 -18.05
N LEU A 120 -4.22 -1.19 -17.17
CA LEU A 120 -5.03 0.03 -17.32
C LEU A 120 -4.63 0.86 -18.55
N MET A 121 -3.33 0.89 -18.91
CA MET A 121 -2.88 1.54 -20.14
C MET A 121 -3.44 0.88 -21.39
N SER A 122 -3.51 -0.46 -21.43
CA SER A 122 -4.01 -1.20 -22.61
C SER A 122 -5.44 -0.80 -23.00
N ALA A 123 -6.24 -0.39 -22.00
CA ALA A 123 -7.60 0.12 -22.18
C ALA A 123 -7.64 1.56 -22.69
N SER A 124 -6.70 2.39 -22.25
CA SER A 124 -6.58 3.81 -22.63
C SER A 124 -6.18 3.96 -24.10
N GLU A 125 -5.40 3.03 -24.64
CA GLU A 125 -4.81 3.12 -25.98
C GLU A 125 -5.67 2.52 -27.12
N ASN A 126 -6.94 2.13 -26.87
CA ASN A 126 -7.76 1.37 -27.84
C ASN A 126 -7.01 0.14 -28.41
N SER A 127 -6.17 -0.50 -27.59
CA SER A 127 -5.33 -1.60 -28.04
C SER A 127 -6.20 -2.82 -28.35
N GLN A 128 -6.19 -3.29 -29.60
CA GLN A 128 -6.91 -4.50 -30.05
C GLN A 128 -6.31 -5.81 -29.52
N ASN A 129 -5.67 -5.78 -28.35
CA ASN A 129 -5.07 -6.98 -27.77
C ASN A 129 -6.16 -7.98 -27.35
N ILE A 130 -5.94 -9.25 -27.69
CA ILE A 130 -6.85 -10.40 -27.53
C ILE A 130 -7.13 -10.75 -26.05
N VAL A 131 -6.36 -10.19 -25.11
CA VAL A 131 -6.53 -10.41 -23.67
C VAL A 131 -7.43 -9.32 -23.07
N HIS A 132 -8.65 -9.70 -22.70
CA HIS A 132 -9.56 -8.84 -21.95
C HIS A 132 -9.21 -8.90 -20.46
N TYR A 133 -8.49 -7.89 -19.96
CA TYR A 133 -8.28 -7.71 -18.53
C TYR A 133 -9.55 -7.20 -17.84
N ASN A 134 -9.79 -7.61 -16.60
CA ASN A 134 -10.77 -6.95 -15.75
C ASN A 134 -10.16 -5.63 -15.23
N LEU A 135 -10.53 -4.52 -15.88
CA LEU A 135 -9.95 -3.21 -15.58
C LEU A 135 -10.43 -2.62 -14.26
N THR A 136 -11.60 -3.05 -13.78
CA THR A 136 -12.05 -2.73 -12.42
C THR A 136 -11.09 -3.33 -11.42
N GLU A 137 -10.79 -4.63 -11.54
CA GLU A 137 -9.80 -5.28 -10.68
C GLU A 137 -8.43 -4.61 -10.79
N ALA A 138 -7.98 -4.30 -12.01
CA ALA A 138 -6.69 -3.62 -12.21
C ALA A 138 -6.62 -2.26 -11.50
N LEU A 139 -7.71 -1.48 -11.53
CA LEU A 139 -7.81 -0.23 -10.81
C LEU A 139 -7.75 -0.44 -9.28
N LEU A 140 -8.51 -1.40 -8.75
CA LEU A 140 -8.55 -1.67 -7.32
C LEU A 140 -7.21 -2.20 -6.80
N PHE A 141 -6.60 -3.15 -7.52
CA PHE A 141 -5.28 -3.67 -7.20
C PHE A 141 -4.20 -2.58 -7.25
N LEU A 142 -4.13 -1.80 -8.34
CA LEU A 142 -3.16 -0.71 -8.44
C LEU A 142 -3.29 0.29 -7.29
N SER A 143 -4.53 0.66 -6.95
CA SER A 143 -4.81 1.64 -5.90
C SER A 143 -4.40 1.14 -4.51
N HIS A 144 -4.67 -0.12 -4.22
CA HIS A 144 -4.24 -0.78 -2.99
C HIS A 144 -2.72 -0.92 -2.93
N TYR A 145 -2.09 -1.49 -3.95
CA TYR A 145 -0.64 -1.74 -3.97
C TYR A 145 0.18 -0.44 -3.96
N MET A 146 -0.36 0.66 -4.49
CA MET A 146 0.25 1.97 -4.33
C MET A 146 0.26 2.42 -2.86
N GLY A 147 -0.74 2.04 -2.06
CA GLY A 147 -0.70 2.16 -0.60
C GLY A 147 0.40 1.28 -0.01
N ASP A 148 0.37 -0.02 -0.29
CA ASP A 148 1.28 -1.02 0.28
C ASP A 148 2.75 -0.66 0.11
N VAL A 149 3.15 -0.32 -1.12
CA VAL A 149 4.56 0.01 -1.41
C VAL A 149 5.02 1.23 -0.61
N HIS A 150 4.11 2.06 -0.07
CA HIS A 150 4.41 3.19 0.79
C HIS A 150 4.45 2.85 2.28
N GLN A 151 3.91 1.71 2.72
CA GLN A 151 4.06 1.22 4.08
C GLN A 151 5.51 0.72 4.25
N PRO A 152 6.34 1.34 5.12
CA PRO A 152 7.74 0.96 5.25
C PRO A 152 7.99 -0.54 5.45
N LEU A 153 7.20 -1.20 6.31
CA LEU A 153 7.32 -2.61 6.62
C LEU A 153 6.77 -3.57 5.55
N HIS A 154 6.21 -3.06 4.45
CA HIS A 154 5.88 -3.82 3.25
C HIS A 154 7.07 -3.97 2.31
N THR A 155 8.14 -3.20 2.51
CA THR A 155 9.42 -3.40 1.84
C THR A 155 10.50 -3.54 2.90
N ALA A 156 10.62 -4.75 3.45
CA ALA A 156 11.31 -4.96 4.71
C ALA A 156 11.99 -6.34 4.75
N PHE A 157 12.47 -6.79 5.92
CA PHE A 157 13.32 -7.97 6.01
C PHE A 157 12.52 -9.27 5.90
N LEU A 158 13.10 -10.26 5.18
CA LEU A 158 12.49 -11.57 4.97
C LEU A 158 12.36 -12.36 6.28
N GLY A 159 13.38 -12.34 7.12
CA GLY A 159 13.54 -13.18 8.30
C GLY A 159 12.57 -12.84 9.42
N ASP A 160 12.12 -11.59 9.49
CA ASP A 160 11.09 -11.16 10.42
C ASP A 160 9.69 -10.99 9.79
N LEU A 161 9.55 -11.39 8.52
CA LEU A 161 8.34 -11.24 7.72
C LEU A 161 7.84 -9.79 7.72
N GLY A 162 8.75 -8.84 7.51
CA GLY A 162 8.46 -7.41 7.58
C GLY A 162 8.05 -6.94 8.97
N GLY A 163 8.63 -7.51 10.03
CA GLY A 163 8.31 -7.18 11.42
C GLY A 163 7.09 -7.89 11.99
N ASN A 164 6.42 -8.78 11.25
CA ASN A 164 5.30 -9.57 11.77
C ASN A 164 5.71 -10.50 12.91
N THR A 165 6.96 -10.98 12.92
CA THR A 165 7.47 -11.84 14.00
C THR A 165 8.09 -11.05 15.16
N ILE A 166 8.22 -9.73 15.04
CA ILE A 166 8.71 -8.86 16.11
C ILE A 166 7.54 -8.51 17.02
N ILE A 167 7.34 -9.33 18.05
CA ILE A 167 6.28 -9.12 19.04
C ILE A 167 6.65 -7.96 19.96
N VAL A 168 5.76 -6.98 20.10
CA VAL A 168 5.93 -5.77 20.94
C VAL A 168 4.64 -5.50 21.73
N ASN A 169 4.69 -4.55 22.66
CA ASN A 169 3.48 -3.96 23.21
C ASN A 169 3.31 -2.55 22.64
N TRP A 170 2.16 -2.25 22.06
CA TRP A 170 1.75 -0.87 21.78
C TRP A 170 1.01 -0.35 23.00
N TYR A 171 1.65 0.54 23.76
CA TYR A 171 1.22 0.91 25.10
C TYR A 171 0.95 -0.35 25.96
N HIS A 172 -0.32 -0.61 26.31
CA HIS A 172 -0.73 -1.73 27.15
C HIS A 172 -1.16 -2.97 26.37
N ASN A 173 -1.21 -2.90 25.03
CA ASN A 173 -1.76 -3.95 24.18
C ASN A 173 -0.63 -4.72 23.46
N LYS A 174 -0.63 -6.05 23.60
CA LYS A 174 0.30 -6.91 22.87
C LYS A 174 -0.03 -6.90 21.38
N SER A 175 0.98 -6.72 20.53
CA SER A 175 0.87 -6.72 19.08
C SER A 175 2.16 -7.20 18.41
N ASN A 176 2.33 -6.95 17.11
CA ASN A 176 3.59 -7.09 16.40
C ASN A 176 3.96 -5.77 15.71
N LEU A 177 5.24 -5.60 15.36
CA LEU A 177 5.75 -4.35 14.80
C LEU A 177 5.07 -3.98 13.47
N HIS A 178 4.75 -4.96 12.63
CA HIS A 178 4.06 -4.73 11.36
C HIS A 178 2.69 -4.06 11.57
N HIS A 179 1.86 -4.68 12.43
CA HIS A 179 0.54 -4.18 12.77
C HIS A 179 0.55 -2.80 13.46
N VAL A 180 1.63 -2.49 14.20
CA VAL A 180 1.82 -1.13 14.75
C VAL A 180 1.89 -0.08 13.63
N TRP A 181 2.58 -0.39 12.53
CA TRP A 181 2.71 0.51 11.38
C TRP A 181 1.47 0.53 10.49
N ASP A 182 0.81 -0.61 10.28
CA ASP A 182 -0.40 -0.69 9.47
C ASP A 182 -1.58 0.05 10.09
N ASN A 183 -1.74 -0.08 11.41
CA ASN A 183 -2.95 0.31 12.12
C ASN A 183 -2.67 1.22 13.30
N MET A 184 -1.87 0.75 14.26
CA MET A 184 -1.95 1.33 15.62
C MET A 184 -1.43 2.76 15.71
N ILE A 185 -0.44 3.15 14.90
CA ILE A 185 -0.02 4.56 14.80
C ILE A 185 -1.14 5.44 14.23
N ILE A 186 -1.87 4.96 13.22
CA ILE A 186 -2.98 5.70 12.61
C ILE A 186 -4.14 5.80 13.61
N ASP A 187 -4.53 4.69 14.23
CA ASP A 187 -5.61 4.61 15.20
C ASP A 187 -5.35 5.55 16.40
N SER A 188 -4.14 5.50 16.96
CA SER A 188 -3.74 6.40 18.05
C SER A 188 -3.71 7.87 17.62
N ALA A 189 -3.33 8.18 16.38
CA ALA A 189 -3.40 9.55 15.87
C ALA A 189 -4.85 10.03 15.67
N LEU A 190 -5.73 9.16 15.19
CA LEU A 190 -7.16 9.45 15.05
C LEU A 190 -7.77 9.82 16.40
N GLU A 191 -7.53 9.01 17.42
CA GLU A 191 -8.00 9.25 18.79
C GLU A 191 -7.39 10.53 19.39
N THR A 192 -6.07 10.72 19.25
CA THR A 192 -5.34 11.80 19.95
C THR A 192 -5.53 13.16 19.29
N TYR A 193 -5.56 13.24 17.95
CA TYR A 193 -5.46 14.51 17.22
C TYR A 193 -6.65 14.82 16.32
N TYR A 194 -7.49 13.84 16.00
CA TYR A 194 -8.52 13.98 14.98
C TYR A 194 -9.94 13.67 15.47
N ASN A 195 -10.16 13.56 16.79
CA ASN A 195 -11.45 13.23 17.41
C ASN A 195 -12.06 11.94 16.84
N SER A 196 -11.22 10.92 16.60
CA SER A 196 -11.59 9.64 15.99
C SER A 196 -12.26 9.79 14.61
N SER A 197 -11.95 10.87 13.88
CA SER A 197 -12.54 11.18 12.58
C SER A 197 -11.49 11.09 11.47
N LEU A 198 -11.58 10.02 10.67
CA LEU A 198 -10.75 9.85 9.48
C LEU A 198 -10.87 11.02 8.48
N PRO A 199 -12.07 11.59 8.22
CA PRO A 199 -12.19 12.80 7.42
C PRO A 199 -11.38 13.99 7.94
N HIS A 200 -11.27 14.19 9.27
CA HIS A 200 -10.44 15.27 9.82
C HIS A 200 -8.95 15.04 9.57
N MET A 201 -8.47 13.80 9.72
CA MET A 201 -7.08 13.45 9.39
C MET A 201 -6.80 13.70 7.90
N ILE A 202 -7.69 13.27 7.01
CA ILE A 202 -7.56 13.48 5.56
C ILE A 202 -7.52 14.98 5.23
N GLN A 203 -8.39 15.80 5.83
CA GLN A 203 -8.37 17.26 5.65
C GLN A 203 -7.04 17.88 6.13
N ALA A 204 -6.51 17.43 7.27
CA ALA A 204 -5.22 17.89 7.77
C ALA A 204 -4.06 17.52 6.82
N LEU A 205 -4.06 16.29 6.29
CA LEU A 205 -3.08 15.85 5.30
C LEU A 205 -3.20 16.62 3.97
N GLN A 206 -4.42 16.91 3.51
CA GLN A 206 -4.65 17.76 2.34
C GLN A 206 -4.13 19.18 2.57
N ALA A 207 -4.31 19.75 3.77
CA ALA A 207 -3.75 21.05 4.13
C ALA A 207 -2.21 21.03 4.14
N LYS A 208 -1.59 19.96 4.66
CA LYS A 208 -0.14 19.75 4.59
C LYS A 208 0.34 19.66 3.14
N LEU A 209 -0.35 18.91 2.27
CA LEU A 209 -0.03 18.81 0.84
C LEU A 209 -0.08 20.16 0.10
N LYS A 210 -1.06 21.01 0.43
CA LYS A 210 -1.22 22.34 -0.20
C LYS A 210 -0.23 23.38 0.32
N ASN A 211 0.16 23.29 1.59
CA ASN A 211 0.96 24.32 2.25
C ASN A 211 2.33 23.78 2.67
N GLY A 212 2.37 22.87 3.66
CA GLY A 212 3.61 22.39 4.30
C GLY A 212 4.53 21.53 3.42
N TRP A 213 3.98 20.77 2.47
CA TRP A 213 4.71 19.91 1.53
C TRP A 213 4.58 20.38 0.07
N SER A 214 4.10 21.60 -0.15
CA SER A 214 3.86 22.15 -1.49
C SER A 214 5.09 22.10 -2.40
N ASN A 215 6.29 22.31 -1.84
CA ASN A 215 7.57 22.21 -2.55
C ASN A 215 7.99 20.77 -2.86
N ASP A 216 7.55 19.80 -2.05
CA ASP A 216 7.89 18.38 -2.23
C ASP A 216 6.96 17.70 -3.24
N VAL A 217 5.68 18.10 -3.28
CA VAL A 217 4.64 17.48 -4.13
C VAL A 217 5.04 17.35 -5.60
N PRO A 218 5.64 18.36 -6.28
CA PRO A 218 6.11 18.19 -7.65
C PRO A 218 7.10 17.04 -7.82
N SER A 219 8.01 16.84 -6.85
CA SER A 219 8.96 15.72 -6.89
C SER A 219 8.26 14.37 -6.70
N TRP A 220 7.24 14.30 -5.84
CA TRP A 220 6.47 13.06 -5.61
C TRP A 220 5.62 12.68 -6.81
N LYS A 221 5.10 13.68 -7.53
CA LYS A 221 4.37 13.48 -8.78
C LYS A 221 5.30 13.00 -9.90
N SER A 222 6.57 13.37 -9.88
CA SER A 222 7.52 13.02 -10.94
C SER A 222 7.81 11.51 -10.97
N CYS A 223 7.96 10.97 -12.17
CA CYS A 223 8.43 9.62 -12.42
C CYS A 223 9.34 9.67 -13.64
N HIS A 224 10.58 9.18 -13.49
CA HIS A 224 11.62 9.31 -14.52
C HIS A 224 11.34 8.42 -15.75
N PHE A 225 12.05 8.70 -16.86
CA PHE A 225 12.09 7.86 -18.06
C PHE A 225 10.72 7.59 -18.72
N HIS A 226 9.79 8.55 -18.67
CA HIS A 226 8.43 8.43 -19.23
C HIS A 226 7.59 7.27 -18.67
N GLN A 227 8.01 6.66 -17.55
CA GLN A 227 7.24 5.62 -16.89
C GLN A 227 5.95 6.21 -16.30
N LYS A 228 4.86 5.42 -16.31
CA LYS A 228 3.59 5.81 -15.70
C LYS A 228 3.61 5.65 -14.17
N ALA A 229 4.36 4.67 -13.66
CA ALA A 229 4.58 4.43 -12.24
C ALA A 229 6.07 4.15 -11.97
N CYS A 230 6.57 4.54 -10.80
CA CYS A 230 7.97 4.36 -10.38
C CYS A 230 8.08 3.53 -9.09
N PRO A 231 7.50 2.31 -9.01
CA PRO A 231 7.41 1.55 -7.77
C PRO A 231 8.77 1.21 -7.14
N ASN A 232 9.83 1.12 -7.95
CA ASN A 232 11.19 0.87 -7.43
C ASN A 232 11.73 1.99 -6.54
N LEU A 233 11.42 3.25 -6.88
CA LEU A 233 11.75 4.40 -6.04
C LEU A 233 10.98 4.31 -4.73
N TYR A 234 9.69 3.98 -4.80
CA TYR A 234 8.80 3.96 -3.64
C TYR A 234 9.21 2.87 -2.65
N ALA A 235 9.54 1.68 -3.15
CA ALA A 235 10.08 0.58 -2.37
C ALA A 235 11.44 0.92 -1.73
N SER A 236 12.34 1.57 -2.48
CA SER A 236 13.65 2.02 -1.95
C SER A 236 13.50 3.01 -0.80
N GLU A 237 12.54 3.93 -0.88
CA GLU A 237 12.21 4.83 0.23
C GLU A 237 11.60 4.08 1.42
N SER A 238 10.73 3.09 1.18
CA SER A 238 10.09 2.30 2.23
C SER A 238 11.09 1.50 3.04
N ILE A 239 12.04 0.79 2.41
CA ILE A 239 13.09 0.05 3.14
C ILE A 239 14.03 0.98 3.91
N ASP A 240 14.36 2.15 3.35
CA ASP A 240 15.17 3.15 4.06
C ASP A 240 14.45 3.64 5.33
N LEU A 241 13.15 3.91 5.24
CA LEU A 241 12.33 4.31 6.39
C LEU A 241 12.10 3.16 7.37
N ALA A 242 11.97 1.92 6.90
CA ALA A 242 11.87 0.75 7.76
C ALA A 242 13.10 0.64 8.65
N CYS A 243 14.30 0.74 8.06
CA CYS A 243 15.55 0.70 8.81
C CYS A 243 15.76 1.91 9.74
N LYS A 244 15.47 3.13 9.26
CA LYS A 244 15.71 4.35 10.04
C LYS A 244 14.73 4.52 11.19
N TYR A 245 13.47 4.12 10.99
CA TYR A 245 12.37 4.44 11.91
C TYR A 245 11.66 3.21 12.46
N ALA A 246 11.24 2.26 11.61
CA ALA A 246 10.41 1.13 12.04
C ALA A 246 11.16 0.18 12.97
N TYR A 247 12.27 -0.38 12.51
CA TYR A 247 13.06 -1.32 13.30
C TYR A 247 13.82 -0.66 14.46
N ARG A 248 14.12 0.64 14.34
CA ARG A 248 14.90 1.38 15.34
C ARG A 248 14.14 1.48 16.66
N ASN A 249 14.74 0.97 17.74
CA ASN A 249 14.17 0.92 19.10
C ASN A 249 12.90 0.06 19.22
N ALA A 250 12.70 -0.90 18.31
CA ALA A 250 11.57 -1.82 18.33
C ALA A 250 12.06 -3.29 18.34
N THR A 251 12.71 -3.69 19.43
CA THR A 251 13.17 -5.08 19.63
C THR A 251 12.05 -5.94 20.23
N PRO A 252 12.06 -7.28 20.04
CA PRO A 252 11.04 -8.14 20.62
C PRO A 252 10.87 -7.93 22.14
N GLY A 253 9.62 -7.81 22.59
CA GLY A 253 9.24 -7.60 23.98
C GLY A 253 9.22 -6.15 24.46
N THR A 254 9.66 -5.18 23.65
CA THR A 254 9.62 -3.76 24.05
C THR A 254 8.21 -3.21 24.08
N THR A 255 7.97 -2.23 24.95
CA THR A 255 6.77 -1.40 24.92
C THR A 255 7.05 -0.12 24.13
N LEU A 256 6.30 0.06 23.05
CA LEU A 256 6.30 1.26 22.23
C LEU A 256 5.19 2.19 22.75
N GLY A 257 5.58 3.35 23.25
CA GLY A 257 4.67 4.40 23.75
C GLY A 257 4.93 5.73 23.06
N ASP A 258 4.69 6.84 23.77
CA ASP A 258 4.71 8.20 23.20
C ASP A 258 5.99 8.55 22.44
N GLU A 259 7.18 8.16 22.93
CA GLU A 259 8.44 8.45 22.24
C GLU A 259 8.45 7.83 20.83
N TYR A 260 8.00 6.59 20.70
CA TYR A 260 7.92 5.90 19.42
C TYR A 260 6.80 6.49 18.56
N PHE A 261 5.61 6.69 19.13
CA PHE A 261 4.45 7.24 18.44
C PHE A 261 4.74 8.63 17.84
N LEU A 262 5.17 9.59 18.66
CA LEU A 262 5.36 10.98 18.26
C LEU A 262 6.47 11.14 17.21
N SER A 263 7.51 10.31 17.26
CA SER A 263 8.62 10.37 16.32
C SER A 263 8.33 9.67 14.98
N ARG A 264 7.40 8.71 14.93
CA ARG A 264 7.06 7.94 13.72
C ARG A 264 5.79 8.44 13.04
N LEU A 265 4.87 9.07 13.76
CA LEU A 265 3.64 9.62 13.17
C LEU A 265 3.91 10.55 11.97
N PRO A 266 4.87 11.50 12.00
CA PRO A 266 5.17 12.32 10.83
C PRO A 266 5.65 11.51 9.61
N VAL A 267 6.31 10.37 9.83
CA VAL A 267 6.73 9.46 8.76
C VAL A 267 5.51 8.77 8.16
N VAL A 268 4.63 8.21 9.00
CA VAL A 268 3.37 7.57 8.57
C VAL A 268 2.51 8.55 7.76
N GLU A 269 2.26 9.75 8.29
CA GLU A 269 1.48 10.78 7.59
C GLU A 269 2.09 11.15 6.23
N LYS A 270 3.42 11.28 6.16
CA LYS A 270 4.12 11.57 4.91
C LYS A 270 3.98 10.42 3.91
N ARG A 271 4.03 9.17 4.36
CA ARG A 271 3.87 8.00 3.47
C ARG A 271 2.44 7.83 2.96
N LEU A 272 1.43 8.07 3.79
CA LEU A 272 0.03 8.14 3.34
C LEU A 272 -0.16 9.22 2.27
N ALA A 273 0.42 10.41 2.49
CA ALA A 273 0.34 11.52 1.55
C ALA A 273 1.10 11.25 0.23
N GLN A 274 2.31 10.68 0.31
CA GLN A 274 3.08 10.26 -0.86
C GLN A 274 2.35 9.20 -1.67
N GLY A 275 1.76 8.19 -1.01
CA GLY A 275 0.94 7.17 -1.65
C GLY A 275 -0.22 7.78 -2.42
N GLY A 276 -0.97 8.69 -1.81
CA GLY A 276 -2.10 9.37 -2.45
C GLY A 276 -1.68 10.21 -3.66
N ILE A 277 -0.63 11.04 -3.52
CA ILE A 277 -0.12 11.87 -4.62
C ILE A 277 0.41 11.03 -5.77
N ARG A 278 1.13 9.94 -5.48
CA ARG A 278 1.70 9.05 -6.50
C ARG A 278 0.63 8.20 -7.19
N LEU A 279 -0.42 7.79 -6.47
CA LEU A 279 -1.59 7.15 -7.06
C LEU A 279 -2.28 8.11 -8.03
N ALA A 280 -2.61 9.33 -7.60
CA ALA A 280 -3.21 10.35 -8.46
C ALA A 280 -2.35 10.64 -9.69
N ALA A 281 -1.06 10.91 -9.51
CA ALA A 281 -0.17 11.20 -10.62
C ALA A 281 -0.05 10.02 -11.60
N THR A 282 -0.07 8.79 -11.10
CA THR A 282 -0.04 7.57 -11.93
C THR A 282 -1.32 7.44 -12.75
N LEU A 283 -2.48 7.54 -12.11
CA LEU A 283 -3.78 7.44 -12.79
C LEU A 283 -3.99 8.60 -13.79
N ASN A 284 -3.63 9.83 -13.43
CA ASN A 284 -3.61 10.96 -14.37
C ASN A 284 -2.71 10.68 -15.57
N ARG A 285 -1.50 10.14 -15.37
CA ARG A 285 -0.64 9.77 -16.51
C ARG A 285 -1.25 8.67 -17.39
N ILE A 286 -2.08 7.78 -16.86
CA ILE A 286 -2.72 6.68 -17.61
C ILE A 286 -3.94 7.19 -18.39
N PHE A 287 -4.80 8.00 -17.75
CA PHE A 287 -6.11 8.35 -18.28
C PHE A 287 -6.20 9.76 -18.88
N SER A 288 -5.34 10.70 -18.48
CA SER A 288 -5.40 12.05 -19.04
C SER A 288 -5.08 11.99 -20.54
N ALA A 289 -6.00 12.53 -21.34
CA ALA A 289 -5.81 12.71 -22.76
C ALA A 289 -4.78 13.82 -22.96
N LYS A 290 -3.49 13.49 -22.88
CA LYS A 290 -2.48 14.44 -23.37
C LYS A 290 -2.81 14.70 -24.83
N PRO A 291 -2.97 15.97 -25.26
CA PRO A 291 -3.10 16.27 -26.67
C PRO A 291 -1.92 15.60 -27.36
N LYS A 292 -2.17 14.74 -28.34
CA LYS A 292 -1.15 14.47 -29.34
C LYS A 292 -0.77 15.85 -29.85
N LEU A 293 0.43 16.33 -29.56
CA LEU A 293 0.97 17.48 -30.26
C LEU A 293 0.90 17.09 -31.73
N ALA A 294 -0.13 17.58 -32.41
CA ALA A 294 -0.18 17.58 -33.86
C ALA A 294 1.08 18.32 -34.27
N GLY A 295 1.94 17.63 -35.02
CA GLY A 295 3.29 18.09 -35.30
C GLY A 295 3.31 19.55 -35.77
N LEU A 296 4.27 20.29 -35.22
CA LEU A 296 4.99 21.40 -35.83
C LEU A 296 6.40 21.38 -35.25
#